data_AF-A0A1I5CXL3-F1
#
_entry.id   AF-A0A1I5CXL3-F1
#
_cell.length_a   1.000
_cell.length_b   1.000
_cell.length_c   1.000
_cell.angle_alpha   90.00
_cell.angle_beta   90.00
_cell.angle_gamma   90.00
#
_symmetry.space_group_name_H-M   'P 1'
#
loop_
_entity.id
_entity.type
_entity.pdbx_description
1 polymer ?
#
loop_
_entity_poly.entity_id
_entity_poly.type
_entity_poly.pdbx_seq_one_letter_code
_entity_poly.pdbx_strand_id
1 'polypeptide(L)'
;MKKIKASILIVVLTSATTVVNAQKKSKIDTANTKEIEVIVVTALGIKRDEKSLSYANQTVKAKDLNLTQNVDVKNSIVGKVAGVQLNGQAGSKLGETGKLRLRGAVSLLNDADPIYVLDGVIIDPNTIDMDIIESINVLKGPNATSLYGVRAQYGVIIMTTKKGSKSRLNVELNSTATVDVVARTMKYQNLYGQGYGGDASFKTFVFNPGTMPAEWAVFDGKRYLAGDNNYADESWTKD
;
A
#
# COMPACT_ATOMS: atom_id res chain seq x y z
N MET A 1 53.00 11.68 11.46
CA MET A 1 51.63 12.01 10.98
C MET A 1 51.18 10.94 9.99
N LYS A 2 50.17 10.13 10.33
CA LYS A 2 49.61 9.10 9.44
C LYS A 2 48.09 9.19 9.53
N LYS A 3 47.44 9.74 8.50
CA LYS A 3 45.98 9.81 8.39
C LYS A 3 45.48 8.42 7.99
N ILE A 4 44.68 7.78 8.84
CA ILE A 4 43.95 6.56 8.46
C ILE A 4 42.56 7.03 7.99
N LYS A 5 42.30 6.92 6.69
CA LYS A 5 40.96 7.05 6.11
C LYS A 5 40.29 5.69 6.20
N ALA A 6 39.24 5.56 7.01
CA ALA A 6 38.38 4.39 7.00
C ALA A 6 37.08 4.76 6.26
N SER A 7 36.85 4.13 5.10
CA SER A 7 35.60 4.21 4.36
C SER A 7 34.63 3.19 4.97
N ILE A 8 33.42 3.63 5.30
CA ILE A 8 32.33 2.75 5.77
C ILE A 8 31.55 2.27 4.55
N LEU A 9 31.60 0.96 4.30
CA LEU A 9 30.71 0.25 3.38
C LEU A 9 29.55 -0.32 4.22
N ILE A 10 28.33 0.20 4.05
CA ILE A 10 27.14 -0.37 4.68
C ILE A 10 26.59 -1.45 3.74
N VAL A 11 26.88 -2.71 4.07
CA VAL A 11 26.15 -3.86 3.55
C VAL A 11 25.01 -4.13 4.52
N VAL A 12 23.77 -3.85 4.10
CA VAL A 12 22.58 -4.19 4.89
C VAL A 12 22.35 -5.70 4.76
N LEU A 13 22.93 -6.45 5.68
CA LEU A 13 22.62 -7.86 5.87
C LEU A 13 21.36 -7.93 6.76
N THR A 14 20.19 -8.12 6.14
CA THR A 14 18.92 -8.31 6.85
C THR A 14 19.02 -9.52 7.77
N SER A 15 19.20 -9.27 9.06
CA SER A 15 19.26 -10.28 10.11
C SER A 15 17.94 -10.22 10.88
N ALA A 16 16.99 -11.10 10.55
CA ALA A 16 15.83 -11.32 11.40
C ALA A 16 16.29 -12.15 12.62
N THR A 17 16.38 -11.53 13.79
CA THR A 17 16.65 -12.23 15.05
C THR A 17 15.33 -12.55 15.74
N THR A 18 14.97 -13.83 15.78
CA THR A 18 13.89 -14.34 16.64
C THR A 18 14.51 -14.91 17.91
N VAL A 19 14.20 -14.30 19.07
CA VAL A 19 14.56 -14.86 20.37
C VAL A 19 13.48 -15.88 20.75
N VAL A 20 13.74 -17.15 20.49
CA VAL A 20 12.88 -18.27 20.91
C VAL A 20 13.21 -18.61 22.36
N ASN A 21 12.32 -18.27 23.29
CA ASN A 21 12.42 -18.75 24.66
C ASN A 21 11.98 -20.23 24.72
N ALA A 22 12.97 -21.13 24.74
CA ALA A 22 12.78 -22.56 24.83
C ALA A 22 12.60 -23.01 26.30
N GLN A 23 11.35 -23.04 26.77
CA GLN A 23 10.95 -23.98 27.82
C GLN A 23 9.69 -24.74 27.39
N LYS A 24 9.90 -25.78 26.58
CA LYS A 24 8.89 -26.81 26.31
C LYS A 24 8.80 -27.74 27.52
N LYS A 25 7.74 -27.63 28.32
CA LYS A 25 7.14 -28.80 28.96
C LYS A 25 6.05 -29.32 28.01
N SER A 26 6.33 -30.44 27.37
CA SER A 26 5.36 -31.19 26.56
C SER A 26 4.26 -31.69 27.50
N LYS A 27 3.07 -31.10 27.42
CA LYS A 27 1.85 -31.75 27.87
C LYS A 27 1.15 -32.27 26.62
N ILE A 28 1.25 -33.58 26.46
CA ILE A 28 0.41 -34.39 25.59
C ILE A 28 -1.03 -34.15 26.04
N ASP A 29 -1.88 -33.58 25.18
CA ASP A 29 -3.32 -33.83 25.27
C ASP A 29 -4.08 -33.36 24.03
N THR A 30 -4.64 -34.36 23.35
CA THR A 30 -6.00 -34.44 22.81
C THR A 30 -6.45 -33.36 21.81
N ALA A 31 -6.87 -33.83 20.63
CA ALA A 31 -7.48 -33.05 19.56
C ALA A 31 -8.70 -32.27 20.07
N ASN A 32 -8.47 -31.03 20.50
CA ASN A 32 -9.51 -30.04 20.66
C ASN A 32 -9.76 -29.44 19.28
N THR A 33 -10.84 -29.88 18.63
CA THR A 33 -11.49 -29.13 17.54
C THR A 33 -11.93 -27.80 18.13
N LYS A 34 -11.05 -26.79 18.08
CA LYS A 34 -11.44 -25.41 18.32
C LYS A 34 -12.29 -25.01 17.12
N GLU A 35 -13.61 -25.08 17.27
CA GLU A 35 -14.51 -24.32 16.41
C GLU A 35 -14.07 -22.85 16.50
N ILE A 36 -13.52 -22.33 15.40
CA ILE A 36 -13.12 -20.93 15.33
C ILE A 36 -14.41 -20.13 15.17
N GLU A 37 -14.99 -19.74 16.29
CA GLU A 37 -16.10 -18.79 16.30
C GLU A 37 -15.56 -17.42 15.87
N VAL A 38 -15.98 -16.98 14.69
CA VAL A 38 -15.61 -15.67 14.16
C VAL A 38 -16.52 -14.64 14.81
N ILE A 39 -15.95 -13.95 15.78
CA ILE A 39 -16.61 -12.87 16.50
C ILE A 39 -16.40 -11.57 15.72
N VAL A 40 -17.50 -10.89 15.40
CA VAL A 40 -17.52 -9.63 14.65
C VAL A 40 -17.81 -8.46 15.58
N VAL A 41 -17.07 -7.37 15.42
CA VAL A 41 -17.33 -6.13 16.16
C VAL A 41 -18.40 -5.32 15.43
N THR A 42 -19.51 -5.07 16.11
CA THR A 42 -20.60 -4.23 15.60
C THR A 42 -20.35 -2.76 15.95
N ALA A 43 -21.20 -1.88 15.42
CA ALA A 43 -21.08 -0.43 15.50
C ALA A 43 -20.98 0.19 16.91
N LEU A 44 -21.31 -0.56 17.98
CA LEU A 44 -21.20 -0.11 19.38
C LEU A 44 -20.05 -0.79 20.14
N GLY A 45 -19.11 -1.45 19.45
CA GLY A 45 -18.07 -2.23 20.10
C GLY A 45 -18.56 -3.54 20.74
N ILE A 46 -19.84 -3.87 20.57
CA ILE A 46 -20.42 -5.13 21.03
C ILE A 46 -20.07 -6.22 20.03
N LYS A 47 -19.41 -7.25 20.55
CA LYS A 47 -19.05 -8.47 19.83
C LYS A 47 -20.30 -9.31 19.58
N ARG A 48 -20.58 -9.66 18.33
CA ARG A 48 -21.65 -10.58 17.94
C ARG A 48 -21.12 -11.65 16.99
N ASP A 49 -21.72 -12.83 17.04
CA ASP A 49 -21.33 -13.92 16.15
C ASP A 49 -21.71 -13.56 14.72
N GLU A 50 -20.79 -13.79 13.78
CA GLU A 50 -21.00 -13.46 12.36
C GLU A 50 -22.31 -14.04 11.83
N LYS A 51 -22.63 -15.27 12.24
CA LYS A 51 -23.84 -16.02 11.85
C LYS A 51 -25.15 -15.39 12.35
N SER A 52 -25.10 -14.56 13.40
CA SER A 52 -26.27 -13.91 13.98
C SER A 52 -26.70 -12.66 13.21
N LEU A 53 -25.86 -12.16 12.31
CA LEU A 53 -26.10 -10.92 11.60
C LEU A 53 -26.82 -11.21 10.28
N SER A 54 -27.94 -10.52 10.06
CA SER A 54 -28.80 -10.67 8.88
C SER A 54 -28.30 -9.90 7.65
N TYR A 55 -27.12 -9.30 7.73
CA TYR A 55 -26.54 -8.47 6.68
C TYR A 55 -25.12 -8.92 6.33
N ALA A 56 -24.71 -8.66 5.10
CA ALA A 56 -23.35 -8.95 4.64
C ALA A 56 -22.34 -8.02 5.33
N ASN A 57 -21.59 -8.58 6.28
CA ASN A 57 -20.39 -8.00 6.85
C ASN A 57 -19.18 -8.81 6.39
N GLN A 58 -17.98 -8.28 6.58
CA GLN A 58 -16.77 -9.05 6.37
C GLN A 58 -15.70 -8.49 7.28
N THR A 59 -15.15 -9.36 8.14
CA THR A 59 -14.13 -8.99 9.12
C THR A 59 -12.76 -9.45 8.65
N VAL A 60 -11.81 -8.53 8.59
CA VAL A 60 -10.40 -8.80 8.30
C VAL A 60 -9.60 -8.55 9.58
N LYS A 61 -8.78 -9.54 9.98
CA LYS A 61 -7.95 -9.44 11.18
C LYS A 61 -6.62 -8.74 10.86
N ALA A 62 -5.99 -8.14 11.87
CA ALA A 62 -4.70 -7.44 11.76
C ALA A 62 -3.61 -8.24 11.02
N LYS A 63 -3.52 -9.55 11.28
CA LYS A 63 -2.56 -10.45 10.62
C LYS A 63 -2.68 -10.43 9.10
N ASP A 64 -3.91 -10.37 8.59
CA ASP A 64 -4.17 -10.38 7.17
C ASP A 64 -4.08 -8.96 6.58
N LEU A 65 -4.20 -7.91 7.40
CA LEU A 65 -4.09 -6.51 7.00
C LEU A 65 -2.64 -6.08 6.77
N ASN A 66 -1.72 -6.47 7.65
CA ASN A 66 -0.36 -5.92 7.71
C ASN A 66 0.70 -6.74 6.94
N LEU A 67 0.29 -7.62 6.00
CA LEU A 67 1.24 -8.45 5.23
C LEU A 67 2.23 -7.63 4.39
N THR A 68 1.82 -6.44 3.94
CA THR A 68 2.60 -5.56 3.06
C THR A 68 3.06 -4.27 3.72
N GLN A 69 2.87 -4.13 5.05
CA GLN A 69 3.19 -2.89 5.80
C GLN A 69 2.64 -1.65 5.12
N ASN A 70 1.37 -1.73 4.71
CA ASN A 70 0.69 -0.57 4.15
C ASN A 70 0.55 0.50 5.22
N VAL A 71 0.96 1.71 4.88
CA VAL A 71 0.78 2.90 5.73
C VAL A 71 -0.69 3.32 5.83
N ASP A 72 -1.52 2.93 4.86
CA ASP A 72 -2.91 3.37 4.76
C ASP A 72 -3.93 2.24 4.94
N VAL A 73 -4.91 2.50 5.80
CA VAL A 73 -6.09 1.64 6.04
C VAL A 73 -6.80 1.31 4.73
N LYS A 74 -7.02 2.30 3.87
CA LYS A 74 -7.79 2.14 2.62
C LYS A 74 -7.17 1.09 1.70
N ASN A 75 -5.85 1.13 1.53
CA ASN A 75 -5.14 0.17 0.67
C ASN A 75 -5.09 -1.23 1.30
N SER A 76 -5.07 -1.32 2.63
CA SER A 76 -4.93 -2.60 3.35
C SER A 76 -6.11 -3.57 3.19
N ILE A 77 -7.31 -3.06 2.89
CA ILE A 77 -8.55 -3.85 2.76
C ILE A 77 -8.91 -4.20 1.31
N VAL A 78 -8.29 -3.52 0.35
CA VAL A 78 -8.54 -3.73 -1.08
C VAL A 78 -8.01 -5.12 -1.47
N GLY A 79 -8.83 -5.88 -2.19
CA GLY A 79 -8.52 -7.27 -2.56
C GLY A 79 -8.69 -8.30 -1.43
N LYS A 80 -8.83 -7.85 -0.17
CA LYS A 80 -9.10 -8.73 1.00
C LYS A 80 -10.58 -8.80 1.33
N VAL A 81 -11.31 -7.71 1.06
CA VAL A 81 -12.77 -7.63 1.25
C VAL A 81 -13.47 -7.62 -0.10
N ALA A 82 -14.45 -8.51 -0.27
CA ALA A 82 -15.23 -8.59 -1.50
C ALA A 82 -16.09 -7.33 -1.70
N GLY A 83 -16.07 -6.79 -2.92
CA GLY A 83 -16.84 -5.59 -3.27
C GLY A 83 -16.23 -4.27 -2.79
N VAL A 84 -15.00 -4.29 -2.27
CA VAL A 84 -14.24 -3.08 -1.97
C VAL A 84 -13.36 -2.73 -3.16
N GLN A 85 -13.52 -1.52 -3.68
CA GLN A 85 -12.75 -0.99 -4.79
C GLN A 85 -12.03 0.27 -4.33
N LEU A 86 -10.79 0.42 -4.74
CA LEU A 86 -10.05 1.67 -4.58
C LEU A 86 -10.00 2.37 -5.92
N ASN A 87 -10.60 3.55 -5.98
CA ASN A 87 -10.42 4.48 -7.08
C ASN A 87 -9.12 5.23 -6.80
N GLY A 88 -8.03 4.63 -7.28
CA GLY A 88 -6.66 5.03 -6.98
C GLY A 88 -6.34 6.46 -7.39
N GLN A 89 -5.45 7.07 -6.62
CA GLN A 89 -4.72 8.28 -6.98
C GLN A 89 -3.38 7.89 -7.65
N ALA A 90 -2.78 8.79 -8.42
CA ALA A 90 -1.44 8.59 -8.96
C ALA A 90 -0.44 8.25 -7.84
N GLY A 91 0.32 7.15 -7.99
CA GLY A 91 1.29 6.67 -6.99
C GLY A 91 2.48 7.62 -6.74
N SER A 92 2.53 8.77 -7.42
CA SER A 92 3.50 9.84 -7.21
C SER A 92 3.11 10.82 -6.10
N LYS A 93 1.87 10.78 -5.61
CA LYS A 93 1.43 11.61 -4.48
C LYS A 93 1.64 10.86 -3.17
N LEU A 94 2.67 11.29 -2.43
CA LEU A 94 2.98 10.78 -1.10
C LEU A 94 1.89 11.21 -0.10
N GLY A 95 1.38 10.26 0.70
CA GLY A 95 0.51 10.53 1.85
C GLY A 95 -0.97 10.80 1.54
N GLU A 96 -1.44 10.60 0.30
CA GLU A 96 -2.85 10.71 -0.03
C GLU A 96 -3.31 9.46 -0.79
N THR A 97 -4.12 8.64 -0.11
CA THR A 97 -4.74 7.47 -0.72
C THR A 97 -6.04 7.84 -1.41
N GLY A 98 -6.27 7.25 -2.59
CA GLY A 98 -7.47 7.44 -3.39
C GLY A 98 -8.79 7.13 -2.65
N LYS A 99 -9.89 7.34 -3.34
CA LYS A 99 -11.23 7.12 -2.78
C LYS A 99 -11.54 5.63 -2.70
N LEU A 100 -12.23 5.22 -1.65
CA LEU A 100 -12.69 3.85 -1.47
C LEU A 100 -14.18 3.75 -1.77
N ARG A 101 -14.56 2.71 -2.49
CA ARG A 101 -15.93 2.47 -2.92
C ARG A 101 -16.39 1.08 -2.50
N LEU A 102 -17.54 1.03 -1.84
CA LEU A 102 -18.17 -0.21 -1.38
C LEU A 102 -19.34 -0.55 -2.30
N ARG A 103 -19.25 -1.69 -3.00
CA ARG A 103 -20.27 -2.21 -3.93
C ARG A 103 -20.56 -1.32 -5.16
N GLY A 104 -19.54 -0.66 -5.69
CA GLY A 104 -19.68 0.14 -6.91
C GLY A 104 -20.28 1.52 -6.68
N ALA A 105 -20.57 2.25 -7.77
CA ALA A 105 -21.05 3.62 -7.69
C ALA A 105 -22.49 3.64 -7.16
N VAL A 106 -22.70 4.27 -6.00
CA VAL A 106 -24.04 4.45 -5.40
C VAL A 106 -24.74 5.73 -5.86
N SER A 107 -24.03 6.62 -6.58
CA SER A 107 -24.60 7.85 -7.14
C SER A 107 -24.02 8.14 -8.51
N LEU A 108 -24.84 8.73 -9.38
CA LEU A 108 -24.49 9.07 -10.76
C LEU A 108 -23.62 10.33 -10.86
N LEU A 109 -23.76 11.25 -9.92
CA LEU A 109 -23.15 12.57 -9.98
C LEU A 109 -22.11 12.80 -8.89
N ASN A 110 -22.26 12.13 -7.74
CA ASN A 110 -21.43 12.35 -6.57
C ASN A 110 -20.78 11.05 -6.11
N ASP A 111 -19.49 11.10 -5.82
CA ASP A 111 -18.73 9.95 -5.29
C ASP A 111 -18.00 10.36 -4.01
N ALA A 112 -18.24 9.58 -2.95
CA ALA A 112 -17.68 9.84 -1.64
C ALA A 112 -17.26 8.55 -0.96
N ASP A 113 -16.31 8.69 -0.03
CA ASP A 113 -15.81 7.58 0.77
C ASP A 113 -16.87 7.09 1.75
N PRO A 114 -16.82 5.80 2.14
CA PRO A 114 -17.53 5.33 3.32
C PRO A 114 -17.05 6.09 4.56
N ILE A 115 -17.86 6.08 5.61
CA ILE A 115 -17.40 6.60 6.90
C ILE A 115 -16.47 5.60 7.58
N TYR A 116 -15.43 6.13 8.21
CA TYR A 116 -14.47 5.37 8.98
C TYR A 116 -14.74 5.57 10.46
N VAL A 117 -14.86 4.48 11.19
CA VAL A 117 -15.21 4.49 12.61
C VAL A 117 -14.15 3.73 13.37
N LEU A 118 -13.45 4.40 14.27
CA LEU A 118 -12.47 3.80 15.17
C LEU A 118 -13.07 3.74 16.57
N ASP A 119 -13.26 2.52 17.09
CA ASP A 119 -13.84 2.27 18.41
C ASP A 119 -15.16 3.03 18.71
N GLY A 120 -15.96 3.28 17.67
CA GLY A 120 -17.25 3.98 17.77
C GLY A 120 -17.22 5.47 17.43
N VAL A 121 -16.03 6.06 17.20
CA VAL A 121 -15.88 7.48 16.82
C VAL A 121 -15.53 7.61 15.34
N ILE A 122 -16.19 8.54 14.64
CA ILE A 122 -15.88 8.84 13.23
C ILE A 122 -14.56 9.62 13.17
N ILE A 123 -13.62 9.14 12.36
CA ILE A 123 -12.27 9.69 12.24
C ILE A 123 -11.83 9.76 10.77
N ASP A 124 -10.84 10.59 10.49
CA ASP A 124 -10.14 10.58 9.20
C ASP A 124 -9.26 9.32 9.08
N PRO A 125 -9.40 8.50 8.03
CA PRO A 125 -8.59 7.30 7.84
C PRO A 125 -7.10 7.58 7.69
N ASN A 126 -6.69 8.78 7.25
CA ASN A 126 -5.28 9.11 7.02
C ASN A 126 -4.50 9.38 8.33
N THR A 127 -5.20 9.57 9.45
CA THR A 127 -4.57 9.80 10.76
C THR A 127 -4.38 8.53 11.58
N ILE A 128 -4.73 7.37 11.01
CA ILE A 128 -4.77 6.10 11.73
C ILE A 128 -3.53 5.29 11.40
N ASP A 129 -2.82 4.89 12.45
CA ASP A 129 -1.74 3.91 12.34
C ASP A 129 -2.33 2.50 12.18
N MET A 130 -1.85 1.74 11.19
CA MET A 130 -2.26 0.36 10.97
C MET A 130 -1.80 -0.59 12.08
N ASP A 131 -0.72 -0.26 12.80
CA ASP A 131 -0.15 -1.12 13.83
C ASP A 131 -1.03 -1.17 15.10
N ILE A 132 -1.88 -0.17 15.33
CA ILE A 132 -2.81 -0.16 16.46
C ILE A 132 -4.11 -0.95 16.16
N ILE A 133 -4.35 -1.37 14.92
CA ILE A 133 -5.60 -2.01 14.51
C ILE A 133 -5.59 -3.50 14.84
N GLU A 134 -6.64 -3.98 15.52
CA GLU A 134 -6.89 -5.41 15.78
C GLU A 134 -7.70 -6.05 14.66
N SER A 135 -8.74 -5.35 14.21
CA SER A 135 -9.63 -5.84 13.16
C SER A 135 -10.35 -4.72 12.44
N ILE A 136 -10.69 -4.97 11.19
CA ILE A 136 -11.52 -4.11 10.35
C ILE A 136 -12.75 -4.90 9.92
N ASN A 137 -13.92 -4.33 10.17
CA ASN A 137 -15.20 -4.87 9.74
C ASN A 137 -15.85 -3.90 8.75
N VAL A 138 -16.17 -4.40 7.56
CA VAL A 138 -16.76 -3.60 6.49
C VAL A 138 -18.26 -3.89 6.40
N LEU A 139 -19.06 -2.84 6.61
CA LEU A 139 -20.52 -2.86 6.48
C LEU A 139 -20.91 -2.30 5.10
N LYS A 140 -21.44 -3.18 4.25
CA LYS A 140 -21.64 -2.90 2.81
C LYS A 140 -23.08 -2.54 2.44
N GLY A 141 -23.99 -2.31 3.38
CA GLY A 141 -25.40 -2.14 3.03
C GLY A 141 -26.20 -1.30 4.02
N PRO A 142 -27.31 -0.69 3.55
CA PRO A 142 -28.10 0.27 4.31
C PRO A 142 -28.70 -0.31 5.60
N ASN A 143 -29.04 -1.61 5.61
CA ASN A 143 -29.55 -2.27 6.81
C ASN A 143 -28.48 -2.37 7.92
N ALA A 144 -27.23 -2.60 7.53
CA ALA A 144 -26.09 -2.73 8.45
C ALA A 144 -25.65 -1.37 9.01
N THR A 145 -25.88 -0.30 8.26
CA THR A 145 -25.33 1.04 8.52
C THR A 145 -26.34 2.02 9.09
N SER A 146 -27.57 1.55 9.34
CA SER A 146 -28.68 2.33 9.90
C SER A 146 -28.31 3.11 11.17
N LEU A 147 -27.43 2.58 12.02
CA LEU A 147 -27.00 3.26 13.25
C LEU A 147 -26.24 4.58 12.99
N TYR A 148 -25.59 4.71 11.84
CA TYR A 148 -24.81 5.90 11.47
C TYR A 148 -25.61 6.86 10.55
N GLY A 149 -26.85 6.51 10.21
CA GLY A 149 -27.77 7.33 9.43
C GLY A 149 -27.27 7.68 8.03
N VAL A 150 -27.64 8.86 7.55
CA VAL A 150 -27.38 9.33 6.16
C VAL A 150 -25.89 9.38 5.82
N ARG A 151 -25.01 9.59 6.81
CA ARG A 151 -23.56 9.64 6.60
C ARG A 151 -23.01 8.30 6.08
N ALA A 152 -23.69 7.21 6.40
CA ALA A 152 -23.28 5.88 6.01
C ALA A 152 -23.96 5.35 4.74
N GLN A 153 -24.49 6.24 3.89
CA GLN A 153 -25.04 5.88 2.59
C GLN A 153 -24.02 5.20 1.67
N TYR A 154 -22.73 5.53 1.81
CA TYR A 154 -21.61 4.94 1.07
C TYR A 154 -21.01 3.71 1.78
N GLY A 155 -21.60 3.31 2.92
CA GLY A 155 -21.15 2.22 3.78
C GLY A 155 -20.29 2.67 4.96
N VAL A 156 -19.85 1.70 5.78
CA VAL A 156 -19.09 1.95 7.02
C VAL A 156 -17.93 0.98 7.13
N ILE A 157 -16.77 1.51 7.53
CA ILE A 157 -15.61 0.73 7.90
C ILE A 157 -15.40 0.91 9.39
N ILE A 158 -15.66 -0.16 10.14
CA ILE A 158 -15.46 -0.20 11.59
C ILE A 158 -14.08 -0.78 11.84
N MET A 159 -13.28 -0.05 12.59
CA MET A 159 -11.96 -0.42 13.04
C MET A 159 -11.97 -0.56 14.55
N THR A 160 -11.34 -1.62 15.04
CA THR A 160 -11.17 -1.85 16.48
C THR A 160 -9.70 -1.84 16.80
N THR A 161 -9.28 -1.09 17.82
CA THR A 161 -7.88 -1.06 18.23
C THR A 161 -7.50 -2.28 19.07
N LYS A 162 -6.23 -2.66 19.02
CA LYS A 162 -5.61 -3.65 19.91
C LYS A 162 -5.80 -3.21 21.36
N LYS A 163 -6.21 -4.14 22.22
CA LYS A 163 -6.37 -3.91 23.67
C LYS A 163 -5.28 -4.61 24.47
N GLY A 164 -4.88 -4.02 25.58
CA GLY A 164 -3.89 -4.61 26.50
C GLY A 164 -4.39 -5.92 27.12
N SER A 165 -3.53 -6.93 27.18
CA SER A 165 -3.80 -8.21 27.87
C SER A 165 -3.16 -8.22 29.25
N LYS A 166 -3.90 -8.68 30.27
CA LYS A 166 -3.43 -8.77 31.67
C LYS A 166 -2.33 -9.83 31.88
N SER A 167 -2.03 -10.65 30.87
CA SER A 167 -1.31 -11.90 31.09
C SER A 167 0.21 -11.70 31.17
N ARG A 168 0.84 -10.89 30.30
CA ARG A 168 2.29 -10.60 30.28
C ARG A 168 2.58 -9.31 29.50
N LEU A 169 3.67 -8.62 29.83
CA LEU A 169 4.18 -7.51 29.02
C LEU A 169 4.61 -8.04 27.64
N ASN A 170 4.09 -7.44 26.57
CA ASN A 170 4.45 -7.72 25.20
C ASN A 170 4.91 -6.42 24.54
N VAL A 171 6.12 -6.42 23.97
CA VAL A 171 6.71 -5.27 23.27
C VAL A 171 7.01 -5.73 21.85
N GLU A 172 6.40 -5.05 20.87
CA GLU A 172 6.57 -5.30 19.44
C GLU A 172 7.27 -4.08 18.83
N LEU A 173 8.36 -4.30 18.10
CA LEU A 173 9.07 -3.27 17.36
C LEU A 173 9.04 -3.62 15.88
N ASN A 174 8.42 -2.77 15.08
CA ASN A 174 8.35 -2.89 13.64
C ASN A 174 9.23 -1.81 13.00
N SER A 175 10.06 -2.20 12.03
CA SER A 175 10.92 -1.29 11.26
C SER A 175 10.92 -1.70 9.80
N THR A 176 10.61 -0.74 8.93
CA THR A 176 10.40 -0.94 7.50
C THR A 176 11.10 0.14 6.71
N ALA A 177 11.75 -0.23 5.62
CA ALA A 177 12.30 0.70 4.66
C ALA A 177 11.70 0.41 3.28
N THR A 178 11.12 1.45 2.67
CA THR A 178 10.49 1.37 1.34
C THR A 178 11.24 2.27 0.36
N VAL A 179 11.42 1.79 -0.87
CA VAL A 179 12.00 2.57 -1.97
C VAL A 179 11.04 2.51 -3.15
N ASP A 180 10.57 3.67 -3.58
CA ASP A 180 9.66 3.79 -4.71
C ASP A 180 10.43 3.89 -6.03
N VAL A 181 10.01 3.10 -7.01
CA VAL A 181 10.53 3.15 -8.37
C VAL A 181 9.38 3.36 -9.36
N VAL A 182 9.68 4.03 -10.48
CA VAL A 182 8.68 4.30 -11.51
C VAL A 182 8.19 2.97 -12.08
N ALA A 183 6.93 2.63 -11.80
CA ALA A 183 6.34 1.34 -12.19
C ALA A 183 6.15 1.21 -13.70
N ARG A 184 5.74 2.30 -14.36
CA ARG A 184 5.50 2.35 -15.80
C ARG A 184 5.84 3.72 -16.34
N THR A 185 6.65 3.73 -17.39
CA THR A 185 6.82 4.89 -18.26
C THR A 185 5.97 4.70 -19.51
N MET A 186 5.62 5.80 -20.18
CA MET A 186 5.03 5.71 -21.50
C MET A 186 6.03 5.05 -22.46
N LYS A 187 5.52 4.23 -23.38
CA LYS A 187 6.35 3.68 -24.46
C LYS A 187 6.60 4.80 -25.45
N TYR A 188 7.82 5.33 -25.45
CA TYR A 188 8.22 6.31 -26.45
C TYR A 188 8.64 5.60 -27.74
N GLN A 189 8.29 6.24 -28.85
CA GLN A 189 8.89 5.99 -30.17
C GLN A 189 10.38 6.39 -30.14
N ASN A 190 11.25 5.58 -30.72
CA ASN A 190 12.70 5.84 -30.79
C ASN A 190 13.26 5.80 -32.23
N LEU A 191 12.40 5.78 -33.25
CA LEU A 191 12.80 5.75 -34.67
C LEU A 191 12.84 7.15 -35.32
N TYR A 192 12.05 8.12 -34.85
CA TYR A 192 12.11 9.51 -35.34
C TYR A 192 12.45 10.44 -34.19
N GLY A 193 13.50 11.22 -34.38
CA GLY A 193 13.88 12.32 -33.49
C GLY A 193 13.36 13.65 -34.04
N GLN A 194 13.83 14.74 -33.47
CA GLN A 194 13.63 16.06 -34.04
C GLN A 194 14.44 16.21 -35.36
N GLY A 195 13.88 16.93 -36.34
CA GLY A 195 14.55 17.26 -37.59
C GLY A 195 14.49 16.22 -38.71
N TYR A 196 15.10 16.58 -39.84
CA TYR A 196 15.08 15.86 -41.13
C TYR A 196 15.72 14.45 -41.15
N GLY A 197 16.34 14.00 -40.06
CA GLY A 197 17.24 12.85 -40.05
C GLY A 197 16.61 11.51 -39.64
N GLY A 198 15.40 11.50 -39.08
CA GLY A 198 14.79 10.30 -38.53
C GLY A 198 15.71 9.56 -37.55
N ASP A 199 16.08 8.31 -37.86
CA ASP A 199 16.99 7.48 -37.04
C ASP A 199 18.40 8.08 -36.95
N ALA A 200 18.85 8.80 -37.99
CA ALA A 200 20.17 9.43 -38.03
C ALA A 200 20.31 10.61 -37.06
N SER A 201 19.20 11.15 -36.53
CA SER A 201 19.20 12.19 -35.48
C SER A 201 19.58 11.64 -34.10
N PHE A 202 19.54 10.32 -33.91
CA PHE A 202 19.92 9.67 -32.65
C PHE A 202 21.35 9.14 -32.72
N LYS A 203 22.25 9.65 -31.86
CA LYS A 203 23.60 9.09 -31.67
C LYS A 203 23.66 8.21 -30.43
N THR A 204 24.56 7.24 -30.43
CA THR A 204 24.88 6.42 -29.26
C THR A 204 25.94 7.13 -28.42
N PHE A 205 25.67 7.29 -27.13
CA PHE A 205 26.65 7.82 -26.19
C PHE A 205 27.74 6.77 -25.94
N VAL A 206 29.00 7.17 -26.09
CA VAL A 206 30.17 6.33 -25.83
C VAL A 206 30.93 6.98 -24.68
N PHE A 207 30.98 6.30 -23.54
CA PHE A 207 31.62 6.82 -22.34
C PHE A 207 33.16 6.75 -22.46
N ASN A 208 33.82 7.87 -22.17
CA ASN A 208 35.28 7.93 -22.09
C ASN A 208 35.73 8.39 -20.69
N PRO A 209 36.33 7.50 -19.87
CA PRO A 209 36.75 7.83 -18.50
C PRO A 209 37.90 8.85 -18.42
N GLY A 210 38.58 9.14 -19.53
CA GLY A 210 39.65 10.15 -19.58
C GLY A 210 39.16 11.58 -19.79
N THR A 211 37.91 11.78 -20.23
CA THR A 211 37.37 13.11 -20.57
C THR A 211 35.97 13.37 -20.01
N MET A 212 35.34 12.39 -19.35
CA MET A 212 33.97 12.49 -18.85
C MET A 212 33.87 12.17 -17.35
N PRO A 213 32.93 12.80 -16.62
CA PRO A 213 32.64 12.48 -15.22
C PRO A 213 32.17 11.03 -15.05
N ALA A 214 32.55 10.38 -13.95
CA ALA A 214 32.23 8.97 -13.69
C ALA A 214 30.71 8.71 -13.63
N GLU A 215 29.93 9.72 -13.25
CA GLU A 215 28.47 9.69 -13.19
C GLU A 215 27.83 9.44 -14.57
N TRP A 216 28.55 9.73 -15.66
CA TRP A 216 28.03 9.58 -17.03
C TRP A 216 28.21 8.17 -17.59
N ALA A 217 28.91 7.28 -16.87
CA ALA A 217 29.05 5.87 -17.25
C ALA A 217 27.68 5.17 -17.37
N VAL A 218 26.65 5.64 -16.65
CA VAL A 218 25.28 5.11 -16.73
C VAL A 218 24.61 5.33 -18.09
N PHE A 219 25.12 6.28 -18.88
CA PHE A 219 24.60 6.61 -20.21
C PHE A 219 25.34 5.89 -21.33
N ASP A 220 26.37 5.09 -21.03
CA ASP A 220 27.11 4.35 -22.04
C ASP A 220 26.20 3.39 -22.82
N GLY A 221 26.28 3.44 -24.15
CA GLY A 221 25.42 2.68 -25.04
C GLY A 221 23.96 3.17 -25.12
N LYS A 222 23.59 4.26 -24.44
CA LYS A 222 22.25 4.87 -24.56
C LYS A 222 22.19 5.77 -25.80
N ARG A 223 21.07 5.74 -26.52
CA ARG A 223 20.78 6.65 -27.63
C ARG A 223 20.33 8.00 -27.09
N TYR A 224 20.82 9.09 -27.67
CA TYR A 224 20.41 10.46 -27.37
C TYR A 224 20.28 11.27 -28.66
N LEU A 225 19.50 12.35 -28.62
CA LEU A 225 19.33 13.27 -29.75
C LEU A 225 20.60 14.13 -29.90
N ALA A 226 21.23 14.09 -31.07
CA ALA A 226 22.49 14.78 -31.30
C ALA A 226 22.34 15.92 -32.30
N GLY A 227 22.41 17.15 -31.79
CA GLY A 227 22.32 18.35 -32.60
C GLY A 227 20.86 18.80 -32.75
N ASP A 228 20.63 20.05 -32.38
CA ASP A 228 19.34 20.70 -32.49
C ASP A 228 19.26 21.37 -33.87
N ASN A 229 18.45 20.82 -34.77
CA ASN A 229 17.92 21.58 -35.91
C ASN A 229 16.40 21.76 -35.73
N ASN A 230 16.00 22.55 -34.72
CA ASN A 230 14.64 23.08 -34.47
C ASN A 230 13.89 23.66 -35.70
N TYR A 231 14.47 23.66 -36.89
CA TYR A 231 13.86 24.15 -38.13
C TYR A 231 12.85 23.18 -38.77
N ALA A 232 12.74 21.93 -38.29
CA ALA A 232 11.73 20.99 -38.77
C ALA A 232 11.24 20.03 -37.68
N ASP A 233 9.92 19.88 -37.60
CA ASP A 233 9.23 18.85 -36.83
C ASP A 233 8.74 17.75 -37.78
N GLU A 234 9.50 16.66 -37.85
CA GLU A 234 9.16 15.47 -38.61
C GLU A 234 8.55 14.36 -37.74
N SER A 235 7.99 14.70 -36.57
CA SER A 235 7.24 13.77 -35.73
C SER A 235 5.85 13.44 -36.28
N TRP A 236 5.73 13.16 -37.58
CA TRP A 236 4.45 12.82 -38.20
C TRP A 236 4.15 11.35 -37.91
N THR A 237 2.98 11.12 -37.31
CA THR A 237 2.42 9.79 -37.04
C THR A 237 2.32 9.00 -38.35
N LYS A 238 2.93 7.81 -38.40
CA LYS A 238 2.54 6.78 -39.36
C LYS A 238 1.17 6.26 -38.90
N ASP A 239 0.14 6.53 -39.69
CA ASP A 239 -1.15 5.84 -39.59
C ASP A 239 -0.98 4.31 -39.65
#